data_AF-A0A9D2QVD1-F1
#
_entry.id   AF-A0A9D2QVD1-F1
#
_cell.length_a   1.000
_cell.length_b   1.000
_cell.length_c   1.000
_cell.angle_alpha   90.00
_cell.angle_beta   90.00
_cell.angle_gamma   90.00
#
_symmetry.space_group_name_H-M   'P 1'
#
loop_
_entity.id
_entity.type
_entity.pdbx_description
1 polymer ?
#
loop_
_entity_poly.entity_id
_entity_poly.type
_entity_poly.pdbx_seq_one_letter_code
_entity_poly.pdbx_strand_id
1 'polypeptide(L)' 'MNSNNKKAWLYLLPALLFLIIFMVYPLIDVFIYSVEEGFNFASQTYFGVGLYNFSYVLHDPYFLQA' A
#
# COMPACT_ATOMS: atom_id res chain seq x y z
N MET A 1 34.98 -5.19 -19.87
CA MET A 1 34.13 -4.38 -18.97
C MET A 1 32.71 -4.95 -18.90
N ASN A 2 32.49 -6.13 -18.30
CA ASN A 2 31.15 -6.75 -18.19
C ASN A 2 30.93 -7.59 -16.91
N SER A 3 31.97 -7.81 -16.10
CA SER A 3 31.92 -8.60 -14.86
C SER A 3 31.47 -7.80 -13.63
N ASN A 4 31.41 -6.46 -13.72
CA ASN A 4 31.13 -5.58 -12.58
C ASN A 4 29.64 -5.26 -12.40
N ASN A 5 28.82 -5.38 -13.45
CA ASN A 5 27.39 -5.06 -13.38
C ASN A 5 26.63 -6.01 -12.43
N LYS A 6 26.95 -7.31 -12.42
CA LYS A 6 26.32 -8.26 -11.49
C LYS A 6 26.65 -7.93 -10.03
N LYS A 7 27.89 -7.50 -9.75
CA LYS A 7 28.30 -7.06 -8.40
C LYS A 7 27.61 -5.75 -8.00
N ALA A 8 27.47 -4.80 -8.92
CA ALA A 8 26.73 -3.57 -8.68
C ALA A 8 25.25 -3.85 -8.32
N TRP A 9 24.58 -4.73 -9.06
CA TRP A 9 23.22 -5.17 -8.72
C TRP A 9 23.15 -5.87 -7.36
N LEU A 10 24.13 -6.71 -7.03
CA LEU A 10 24.20 -7.34 -5.71
C LEU A 10 24.37 -6.33 -4.57
N TYR A 11 25.13 -5.25 -4.77
CA TYR A 11 25.28 -4.17 -3.79
C TYR A 11 24.04 -3.28 -3.67
N LEU A 12 23.26 -3.14 -4.74
CA LEU A 12 22.00 -2.40 -4.73
C LEU A 12 20.85 -3.22 -4.13
N LEU A 13 20.93 -4.55 -4.21
CA LEU A 13 19.87 -5.45 -3.78
C LEU A 13 19.41 -5.21 -2.32
N PRO A 14 20.28 -5.00 -1.32
CA PRO A 14 19.85 -4.67 0.04
C PRO A 14 19.02 -3.38 0.11
N ALA A 15 19.44 -2.33 -0.60
CA ALA A 15 18.70 -1.07 -0.63
C ALA A 15 17.36 -1.23 -1.35
N LEU A 16 17.32 -1.99 -2.45
CA LEU A 16 16.08 -2.27 -3.18
C LEU A 16 15.09 -3.08 -2.33
N LEU A 17 15.57 -4.11 -1.63
CA LEU A 17 14.74 -4.89 -0.71
C LEU A 17 14.20 -4.01 0.42
N PHE A 18 15.03 -3.14 0.99
CA PHE A 18 14.60 -2.19 2.00
C PHE A 18 13.49 -1.27 1.47
N LEU A 19 13.68 -0.69 0.28
CA LEU A 19 12.66 0.16 -0.35
C LEU A 19 11.36 -0.62 -0.62
N ILE A 20 11.43 -1.86 -1.11
CA ILE A 20 10.24 -2.68 -1.34
C ILE A 20 9.51 -2.97 -0.02
N ILE A 21 10.23 -3.40 1.01
CA ILE A 21 9.64 -3.77 2.31
C ILE A 21 9.03 -2.56 3.00
N PHE A 22 9.68 -1.40 2.98
CA PHE A 22 9.23 -0.25 3.76
C PHE A 22 8.38 0.75 2.98
N MET A 23 8.46 0.77 1.65
CA MET A 23 7.65 1.68 0.84
C MET A 23 6.55 0.96 0.07
N VAL A 24 6.82 -0.21 -0.51
CA VAL A 24 5.84 -0.91 -1.37
C VAL A 24 4.86 -1.73 -0.55
N TYR A 25 5.31 -2.48 0.45
CA TYR A 25 4.42 -3.28 1.28
C TYR A 25 3.33 -2.43 1.97
N PRO A 26 3.63 -1.29 2.62
CA PRO A 26 2.58 -0.46 3.22
C PRO A 26 1.58 0.09 2.20
N LEU A 27 2.00 0.37 0.96
CA LEU A 27 1.10 0.83 -0.10
C LEU A 27 0.10 -0.27 -0.51
N ILE A 28 0.56 -1.52 -0.57
CA ILE A 28 -0.32 -2.67 -0.84
C ILE A 28 -1.29 -2.86 0.33
N ASP A 29 -0.79 -2.76 1.56
CA ASP A 29 -1.58 -2.91 2.79
C ASP A 29 -2.72 -1.90 2.86
N VAL A 30 -2.44 -0.60 2.67
CA VAL A 30 -3.49 0.44 2.64
C VAL A 30 -4.43 0.30 1.46
N PHE A 31 -3.97 -0.22 0.32
CA PHE A 31 -4.84 -0.51 -0.82
C PHE A 31 -5.84 -1.62 -0.48
N ILE A 32 -5.40 -2.67 0.21
CA ILE A 32 -6.29 -3.73 0.70
C ILE A 32 -7.27 -3.15 1.73
N TYR A 33 -6.80 -2.38 2.71
CA TYR A 33 -7.69 -1.75 3.70
C TYR A 33 -8.72 -0.81 3.07
N SER A 34 -8.39 -0.17 1.94
CA SER A 34 -9.34 0.73 1.27
C SER A 34 -10.58 0.00 0.74
N VAL A 35 -10.46 -1.29 0.37
CA VAL A 35 -11.57 -2.13 -0.10
C VAL A 35 -12.21 -2.95 1.02
N GLU A 36 -11.60 -3.03 2.20
CA GLU A 36 -12.17 -3.69 3.37
C GLU A 36 -13.15 -2.76 4.09
N GLU A 37 -14.44 -3.08 4.01
CA GLU A 37 -15.53 -2.23 4.49
C GLU A 37 -15.66 -2.33 6.02
N GLY A 38 -15.59 -1.17 6.68
CA GLY A 38 -15.68 -1.07 8.14
C GLY A 38 -14.49 -1.71 8.88
N PHE A 39 -13.30 -1.70 8.28
CA PHE A 39 -12.09 -2.23 8.90
C PHE A 39 -11.82 -1.58 10.28
N ASN A 40 -11.63 -2.42 11.29
CA ASN A 40 -11.28 -2.01 12.64
C ASN A 40 -9.81 -2.35 12.93
N PHE A 41 -8.97 -1.34 13.12
CA PHE A 41 -7.54 -1.52 13.39
C PHE A 41 -7.21 -2.23 14.71
N ALA A 42 -8.09 -2.15 15.72
CA ALA A 42 -7.86 -2.78 17.02
C ALA A 42 -8.16 -4.28 16.99
N SER A 43 -9.23 -4.69 16.30
CA SER A 43 -9.62 -6.10 16.19
C SER A 43 -9.14 -6.78 14.90
N GLN A 44 -8.62 -6.03 13.92
CA GLN A 44 -8.26 -6.50 12.58
C GLN A 44 -9.40 -7.25 11.88
N THR A 45 -10.61 -6.69 11.99
CA THR A 45 -11.84 -7.27 11.41
C THR A 45 -12.49 -6.28 10.47
N TYR A 46 -13.09 -6.79 9.39
CA TYR A 46 -13.93 -6.05 8.45
C TYR A 46 -15.24 -6.82 8.20
N PHE A 47 -16.26 -6.13 7.70
CA PHE A 47 -17.58 -6.72 7.46
C PHE A 47 -17.75 -7.27 6.03
N GLY A 48 -16.97 -6.77 5.07
CA GLY A 48 -16.96 -7.24 3.69
C GLY A 48 -15.83 -6.62 2.87
N VAL A 49 -15.70 -7.04 1.61
CA VAL A 49 -14.80 -6.42 0.62
C VAL A 49 -15.65 -5.80 -0.49
N GLY A 50 -15.41 -4.53 -0.78
CA GLY A 50 -16.18 -3.80 -1.77
C GLY A 50 -15.69 -2.37 -1.99
N LEU A 51 -16.52 -1.58 -2.67
CA LEU A 51 -16.21 -0.19 -3.04
C LEU A 51 -17.00 0.82 -2.19
N TYR A 52 -17.68 0.39 -1.12
CA TYR A 52 -18.48 1.27 -0.29
C TYR A 52 -17.66 2.42 0.29
N ASN A 53 -16.45 2.17 0.81
CA ASN A 53 -15.58 3.20 1.37
C ASN A 53 -15.27 4.31 0.35
N PHE A 54 -15.00 3.94 -0.90
CA PHE A 54 -14.78 4.91 -2.00
C PHE A 54 -16.05 5.69 -2.32
N SER A 55 -17.19 5.01 -2.45
CA SER A 55 -18.47 5.67 -2.68
C SER A 55 -18.79 6.65 -1.54
N TYR A 56 -18.59 6.24 -0.30
CA TYR A 56 -18.81 7.06 0.88
C TYR A 56 -18.00 8.36 0.83
N VAL A 57 -16.70 8.26 0.59
CA VAL A 57 -15.80 9.42 0.54
C VAL A 57 -16.12 10.33 -0.66
N LEU A 58 -16.43 9.76 -1.82
CA LEU A 58 -16.78 10.54 -3.02
C LEU A 58 -18.14 11.25 -2.94
N HIS A 59 -18.99 10.87 -1.99
CA HIS A 59 -20.25 11.58 -1.70
C HIS A 59 -20.14 12.55 -0.52
N ASP A 60 -18.99 12.62 0.17
CA ASP A 60 -18.77 13.55 1.27
C ASP A 60 -18.47 14.96 0.71
N PRO A 61 -19.35 15.96 0.97
CA PRO A 61 -19.12 17.32 0.49
C PRO A 61 -17.83 17.95 1.01
N TYR A 62 -17.35 17.56 2.20
CA TYR A 62 -16.09 18.07 2.73
C TYR A 62 -14.89 17.51 1.99
N PHE A 63 -14.94 16.23 1.60
CA PHE A 63 -13.87 15.60 0.82
C PHE A 63 -13.76 16.23 -0.57
N LEU A 64 -14.89 16.55 -1.20
CA LEU A 64 -14.92 17.17 -2.53
C LEU A 64 -14.47 18.63 -2.54
N GLN A 65 -14.48 19.31 -1.39
CA GLN A 65 -14.10 20.71 -1.25
C GLN A 65 -12.63 20.92 -0.83
N ALA A 66 -11.93 19.85 -0.43
CA ALA A 66 -10.53 19.88 -0.01
C ALA A 66 -9.58 19.96 -1.21
#